data_AF-A0A357HG70-F1
#
_entry.id   AF-A0A357HG70-F1
#
_cell.length_a   1.000
_cell.length_b   1.000
_cell.length_c   1.000
_cell.angle_alpha   90.00
_cell.angle_beta   90.00
_cell.angle_gamma   90.00
#
_symmetry.space_group_name_H-M   'P 1'
#
loop_
_entity.id
_entity.type
_entity.pdbx_description
1 polymer ?
#
loop_
_entity_poly.entity_id
_entity_poly.type
_entity_poly.pdbx_seq_one_letter_code
_entity_poly.pdbx_strand_id
1 'polypeptide(L)'
;MIMTESQIKIAYFSAEIGISSSLPTYSGGLGVLAGDHIKAAADEGLPLCAITLLYKEGYFKQRIDEEGHQTETYPKFDPEPLLKKLDFTFPLHLQGRDVQIEVYRLDYTGLNGHILPIYFMDTDLESNSDED
;
A
#
# COMPACT_ATOMS: atom_id res chain seq x y z
N MET A 1 -3.12 -12.35 18.55
CA MET A 1 -4.03 -13.38 17.98
C MET A 1 -4.20 -13.04 16.50
N ILE A 2 -4.00 -13.98 15.58
CA ILE A 2 -4.12 -13.71 14.13
C ILE A 2 -5.60 -13.46 13.81
N MET A 3 -5.94 -12.32 13.20
CA MET A 3 -7.30 -12.08 12.69
C MET A 3 -7.62 -13.03 11.55
N THR A 4 -8.77 -13.72 11.61
CA THR A 4 -9.31 -14.47 10.48
C THR A 4 -10.20 -13.57 9.62
N GLU A 5 -10.32 -13.84 8.31
CA GLU A 5 -11.13 -13.03 7.38
C GLU A 5 -12.59 -12.85 7.84
N SER A 6 -13.17 -13.86 8.51
CA SER A 6 -14.53 -13.80 9.08
C SER A 6 -14.72 -12.77 10.21
N GLN A 7 -13.62 -12.25 10.78
CA GLN A 7 -13.63 -11.26 11.85
C GLN A 7 -13.49 -9.82 11.36
N ILE A 8 -13.09 -9.58 10.11
CA ILE A 8 -12.98 -8.21 9.56
C ILE A 8 -14.38 -7.61 9.42
N LYS A 9 -14.58 -6.40 9.94
CA LYS A 9 -15.84 -5.64 9.89
C LYS A 9 -15.69 -4.27 9.24
N ILE A 10 -14.46 -3.75 9.14
CA ILE A 10 -14.16 -2.43 8.62
C ILE A 10 -13.11 -2.57 7.52
N ALA A 11 -13.40 -2.02 6.35
CA ALA A 11 -12.44 -1.85 5.27
C ALA A 11 -12.06 -0.36 5.18
N TYR A 12 -10.80 -0.05 5.47
CA TYR A 12 -10.26 1.30 5.44
C TYR A 12 -9.52 1.55 4.14
N PHE A 13 -10.11 2.34 3.26
CA PHE A 13 -9.51 2.71 1.99
C PHE A 13 -8.75 4.02 2.11
N SER A 14 -7.52 4.04 1.62
CA SER A 14 -6.74 5.25 1.42
C SER A 14 -5.94 5.15 0.12
N ALA A 15 -5.81 6.25 -0.60
CA ALA A 15 -4.99 6.30 -1.82
C ALA A 15 -3.54 5.92 -1.54
N GLU A 16 -3.03 6.32 -0.37
CA GLU A 16 -1.68 5.99 0.11
C GLU A 16 -1.70 5.63 1.60
N ILE A 17 -0.75 4.77 2.01
CA ILE A 17 -0.54 4.39 3.42
C ILE A 17 0.97 4.46 3.72
N GLY A 18 1.33 5.31 4.68
CA GLY A 18 2.69 5.47 5.20
C GLY A 18 2.90 4.69 6.49
N ILE A 19 3.08 3.37 6.37
CA ILE A 19 3.27 2.49 7.55
C ILE A 19 4.74 2.34 7.95
N SER A 20 5.66 2.44 6.98
CA SER A 20 7.11 2.30 7.16
C SER A 20 7.84 3.09 6.08
N SER A 21 8.96 3.72 6.43
CA SER A 21 9.83 4.42 5.46
C SER A 21 10.52 3.48 4.48
N SER A 22 10.60 2.18 4.79
CA SER A 22 11.12 1.15 3.88
C SER A 22 10.13 0.78 2.77
N LEU A 23 8.86 1.16 2.91
CA LEU A 23 7.81 0.90 1.92
C LEU A 23 7.35 2.24 1.33
N PRO A 24 8.01 2.74 0.26
CA PRO A 24 7.85 4.11 -0.21
C PRO A 24 6.59 4.27 -1.09
N THR A 25 5.43 3.80 -0.63
CA THR A 25 4.15 3.87 -1.38
C THR A 25 3.28 5.06 -0.96
N TYR A 26 3.89 6.14 -0.45
CA TYR A 26 3.20 7.33 0.03
C TYR A 26 4.07 8.59 -0.15
N SER A 27 3.43 9.75 -0.23
CA SER A 27 4.07 11.02 -0.59
C SER A 27 3.97 12.10 0.48
N GLY A 28 3.03 11.99 1.43
CA GLY A 28 2.87 13.06 2.41
C GLY A 28 1.89 12.77 3.55
N GLY A 29 1.23 13.83 4.01
CA GLY A 29 0.42 13.81 5.23
C GLY A 29 -0.78 12.87 5.18
N LEU A 30 -1.36 12.63 4.00
CA LEU A 30 -2.46 11.68 3.84
C LEU A 30 -2.00 10.27 4.20
N GLY A 31 -0.91 9.80 3.60
CA GLY A 31 -0.33 8.49 3.87
C GLY A 31 0.12 8.35 5.31
N VAL A 32 0.77 9.37 5.88
CA VAL A 32 1.19 9.37 7.29
C VAL A 32 -0.01 9.22 8.21
N LEU A 33 -1.06 10.02 8.02
CA LEU A 33 -2.28 9.94 8.84
C LEU A 33 -2.99 8.59 8.69
N ALA A 34 -3.09 8.07 7.47
CA ALA A 34 -3.65 6.73 7.22
C ALA A 34 -2.83 5.64 7.95
N GLY A 35 -1.50 5.76 7.93
CA GLY A 35 -0.61 4.90 8.69
C GLY A 35 -0.86 4.97 10.20
N ASP A 36 -1.01 6.17 10.75
CA ASP A 36 -1.27 6.37 12.18
C ASP A 36 -2.65 5.80 12.60
N HIS A 37 -3.68 5.95 11.76
CA HIS A 37 -4.97 5.30 11.99
C HIS A 37 -4.84 3.78 12.04
N ILE A 38 -4.06 3.18 11.15
CA ILE A 38 -3.83 1.74 11.10
C ILE A 38 -3.08 1.27 12.35
N LYS A 39 -2.05 2.00 12.78
CA LYS A 39 -1.30 1.68 14.00
C LYS A 39 -2.22 1.71 15.23
N ALA A 40 -2.98 2.80 15.39
CA ALA A 40 -3.92 2.93 16.50
C ALA A 40 -5.00 1.84 16.46
N ALA A 41 -5.55 1.53 15.29
CA ALA A 41 -6.53 0.46 15.13
C ALA A 41 -5.94 -0.92 15.47
N ALA A 42 -4.67 -1.17 15.12
CA ALA A 42 -4.00 -2.42 15.45
C ALA A 42 -3.72 -2.53 16.97
N ASP A 43 -3.29 -1.45 17.61
CA ASP A 43 -3.04 -1.41 19.04
C ASP A 43 -4.32 -1.67 19.86
N GLU A 44 -5.44 -1.10 19.43
CA GLU A 44 -6.77 -1.28 20.04
C GLU A 44 -7.47 -2.58 19.63
N GLY A 45 -6.87 -3.39 18.75
CA GLY A 45 -7.44 -4.69 18.35
C GLY A 45 -8.69 -4.58 17.49
N LEU A 46 -8.84 -3.50 16.72
CA LEU A 46 -10.03 -3.27 15.91
C LEU A 46 -10.14 -4.29 14.76
N PRO A 47 -11.37 -4.71 14.39
CA PRO A 47 -11.62 -5.65 13.32
C PRO A 47 -11.51 -4.98 11.92
N LEU A 48 -10.35 -4.42 11.61
CA LEU A 48 -10.11 -3.59 10.43
C LEU A 48 -9.13 -4.27 9.46
N CYS A 49 -9.36 -4.09 8.16
CA CYS A 49 -8.32 -4.24 7.15
C CYS A 49 -8.12 -2.91 6.42
N ALA A 50 -6.90 -2.67 5.95
CA ALA A 50 -6.58 -1.50 5.17
C ALA A 50 -6.33 -1.87 3.70
N ILE A 51 -6.75 -1.00 2.79
CA ILE A 51 -6.64 -1.20 1.34
C ILE A 51 -6.07 0.06 0.71
N THR A 52 -5.05 -0.10 -0.12
CA THR A 52 -4.36 1.00 -0.81
C THR A 52 -3.80 0.55 -2.15
N LEU A 53 -3.26 1.51 -2.91
CA LEU A 53 -2.62 1.26 -4.20
C LEU A 53 -1.13 0.95 -4.00
N LEU A 54 -0.56 0.09 -4.85
CA LEU A 54 0.87 -0.23 -4.85
C LEU A 54 1.61 0.68 -5.82
N TYR A 55 2.01 1.86 -5.36
CA TYR A 55 2.85 2.76 -6.17
C TYR A 55 4.31 2.31 -6.19
N LYS A 56 4.74 1.58 -7.23
CA LYS A 56 6.13 1.08 -7.37
C LYS A 56 7.18 2.17 -7.59
N GLU A 57 6.79 3.31 -8.13
CA GLU A 57 7.68 4.48 -8.34
C GLU A 57 7.70 5.46 -7.15
N GLY A 58 6.86 5.20 -6.14
CA GLY A 58 6.85 5.88 -4.86
C GLY A 58 6.90 7.41 -4.90
N TYR A 59 7.46 8.00 -3.85
CA TYR A 59 7.81 9.42 -3.83
C TYR A 59 9.20 9.65 -4.41
N PHE A 60 9.38 10.79 -5.07
CA PHE A 60 10.67 11.12 -5.68
C PHE A 60 11.78 11.27 -4.64
N LYS A 61 13.00 10.92 -5.06
CA LYS A 61 14.22 11.31 -4.35
C LYS A 61 14.66 12.66 -4.85
N GLN A 62 14.65 13.63 -3.94
CA GLN A 62 15.12 14.99 -4.17
C GLN A 62 16.64 15.06 -4.05
N ARG A 63 17.29 15.71 -5.02
CA ARG A 63 18.68 16.15 -4.93
C ARG A 63 18.73 17.65 -5.17
N ILE A 64 19.48 18.35 -4.32
CA ILE A 64 19.79 19.77 -4.50
C ILE A 64 21.28 19.84 -4.84
N ASP A 65 21.64 20.48 -5.96
CA ASP A 65 23.03 20.67 -6.37
C ASP A 65 23.71 21.86 -5.65
N GLU A 66 24.98 22.11 -5.97
CA GLU A 66 25.78 23.16 -5.31
C GLU A 66 25.25 24.57 -5.62
N GLU A 67 24.54 24.73 -6.74
CA GLU A 67 23.87 25.95 -7.18
C GLU A 67 22.46 26.12 -6.59
N GLY A 68 21.97 25.12 -5.85
CA GLY A 68 20.64 25.14 -5.23
C GLY A 68 19.51 24.70 -6.17
N HIS A 69 19.80 24.15 -7.34
CA HIS A 69 18.77 23.59 -8.21
C HIS A 69 18.32 22.23 -7.70
N GLN A 70 17.00 22.08 -7.66
CA GLN A 70 16.35 20.83 -7.33
C GLN A 70 16.24 19.94 -8.56
N THR A 71 16.54 18.65 -8.39
CA THR A 71 16.29 17.59 -9.35
C THR A 71 15.64 16.39 -8.66
N GLU A 72 14.78 15.68 -9.39
CA GLU A 72 14.04 14.53 -8.89
C GLU A 72 14.38 13.24 -9.63
N THR A 73 14.35 12.12 -8.92
CA THR A 73 14.35 10.78 -9.51
C THR A 73 13.24 9.93 -8.91
N TYR A 74 12.66 9.03 -9.70
CA TYR A 74 11.57 8.13 -9.29
C TYR A 74 12.07 6.68 -9.39
N PRO A 75 12.92 6.23 -8.46
CA PRO A 75 13.43 4.87 -8.51
C PRO A 75 12.29 3.89 -8.24
N LYS A 76 12.04 2.97 -9.17
CA LYS A 76 11.20 1.80 -8.90
C LYS A 76 11.79 1.01 -7.73
N PHE A 77 10.94 0.57 -6.80
CA PHE A 77 11.32 -0.38 -5.77
C PHE A 77 10.68 -1.74 -6.02
N ASP A 78 11.34 -2.79 -5.56
CA ASP A 78 10.81 -4.15 -5.59
C ASP A 78 9.96 -4.42 -4.33
N PRO A 79 8.65 -4.70 -4.47
CA PRO A 79 7.78 -4.97 -3.33
C PRO A 79 7.96 -6.37 -2.73
N GLU A 80 8.46 -7.36 -3.48
CA GLU A 80 8.47 -8.77 -3.04
C GLU A 80 9.28 -9.02 -1.74
N PRO A 81 10.41 -8.35 -1.47
CA PRO A 81 11.12 -8.49 -0.21
C PRO A 81 10.37 -7.96 1.02
N LEU A 82 9.39 -7.08 0.81
CA LEU A 82 8.67 -6.35 1.87
C LEU A 82 7.23 -6.81 2.04
N LEU A 83 6.61 -7.28 0.97
CA LEU A 83 5.20 -7.62 0.89
C LEU A 83 5.01 -9.05 0.39
N LYS A 84 4.00 -9.73 0.94
CA LYS A 84 3.61 -11.06 0.47
C LYS A 84 2.63 -10.93 -0.70
N LYS A 85 3.04 -11.31 -1.90
CA LYS A 85 2.14 -11.51 -3.05
C LYS A 85 1.11 -12.59 -2.74
N LEU A 86 -0.15 -12.34 -3.05
CA LEU A 86 -1.24 -13.30 -2.94
C LEU A 86 -1.44 -14.04 -4.26
N ASP A 87 -1.79 -15.31 -4.19
CA ASP A 87 -1.90 -16.20 -5.36
C ASP A 87 -3.29 -16.10 -6.02
N PHE A 88 -3.73 -14.87 -6.29
CA PHE A 88 -4.92 -14.60 -7.08
C PHE A 88 -4.85 -13.22 -7.73
N THR A 89 -5.57 -13.08 -8.83
CA THR A 89 -5.89 -11.80 -9.44
C THR A 89 -7.41 -11.67 -9.58
N PHE A 90 -7.90 -10.44 -9.74
CA PHE A 90 -9.31 -10.20 -10.06
C PHE A 90 -9.49 -9.03 -11.01
N PRO A 91 -10.51 -9.05 -11.88
CA PRO A 91 -10.81 -7.93 -12.76
C PRO A 91 -11.59 -6.84 -12.01
N LEU A 92 -11.29 -5.58 -12.32
CA LEU A 92 -12.14 -4.44 -12.02
C LEU A 92 -12.59 -3.77 -13.32
N HIS A 93 -13.90 -3.70 -13.54
CA HIS A 93 -14.46 -3.08 -14.73
C HIS A 93 -14.41 -1.55 -14.60
N LEU A 94 -13.55 -0.89 -15.38
CA LEU A 94 -13.38 0.56 -15.40
C LEU A 94 -13.44 1.06 -16.83
N GLN A 95 -14.26 2.09 -17.08
CA GLN A 95 -14.32 2.79 -18.38
C GLN A 95 -14.54 1.85 -19.60
N GLY A 96 -15.27 0.75 -19.43
CA GLY A 96 -15.59 -0.19 -20.51
C GLY A 96 -14.53 -1.27 -20.77
N ARG A 97 -13.51 -1.37 -19.92
CA ARG A 97 -12.48 -2.44 -19.96
C ARG A 97 -12.33 -3.10 -18.60
N ASP A 98 -11.78 -4.31 -18.58
CA ASP A 98 -11.43 -5.02 -17.37
C ASP A 98 -9.95 -4.81 -17.06
N VAL A 99 -9.67 -4.20 -15.91
CA VAL A 99 -8.31 -4.01 -15.39
C VAL A 99 -8.01 -5.14 -14.43
N GLN A 100 -6.97 -5.93 -14.71
CA GLN A 100 -6.54 -6.99 -13.79
C GLN A 100 -5.82 -6.38 -12.59
N ILE A 101 -6.17 -6.84 -11.40
CA ILE A 101 -5.54 -6.39 -10.14
C ILE A 101 -4.86 -7.58 -9.49
N GLU A 102 -3.59 -7.41 -9.18
CA GLU A 102 -2.81 -8.28 -8.30
C GLU A 102 -2.77 -7.68 -6.88
N VAL A 103 -2.67 -8.55 -5.88
CA VAL A 103 -2.73 -8.12 -4.47
C VAL A 103 -1.48 -8.54 -3.71
N TYR A 104 -0.88 -7.57 -3.03
CA TYR A 104 0.17 -7.77 -2.05
C TYR A 104 -0.37 -7.51 -0.65
N ARG A 105 0.19 -8.20 0.35
CA ARG A 105 -0.22 -8.11 1.75
C ARG A 105 0.96 -7.82 2.66
N LEU A 106 0.74 -6.90 3.60
CA LEU A 106 1.55 -6.69 4.79
C LEU A 106 0.70 -6.93 6.04
N ASP A 107 1.24 -7.67 7.00
CA ASP A 107 0.61 -7.84 8.31
C ASP A 107 1.26 -6.89 9.31
N TYR A 108 0.54 -5.85 9.72
CA TYR A 108 0.99 -4.97 10.78
C TYR A 108 0.59 -5.53 12.15
N THR A 109 1.56 -5.65 13.06
CA THR A 109 1.31 -6.15 14.42
C THR A 109 1.30 -4.99 15.40
N GLY A 110 0.15 -4.75 16.03
CA GLY A 110 0.00 -3.76 17.11
C GLY A 110 0.66 -4.24 18.42
N LEU A 111 0.75 -3.34 19.41
CA LEU A 111 1.42 -3.56 20.68
C LEU A 111 0.92 -4.80 21.45
N ASN A 112 -0.36 -5.15 21.31
CA ASN A 112 -0.99 -6.29 21.97
C ASN A 112 -0.91 -7.60 21.16
N GLY A 113 -0.15 -7.63 20.06
CA GLY A 113 -0.01 -8.79 19.18
C GLY A 113 -1.25 -9.04 18.30
N HIS A 114 -2.12 -8.04 18.16
CA HIS A 114 -3.19 -8.05 17.17
C HIS A 114 -2.61 -7.76 15.79
N ILE A 115 -3.06 -8.52 14.80
CA ILE A 115 -2.55 -8.43 13.42
C ILE A 115 -3.61 -7.81 12.54
N LEU A 116 -3.24 -6.70 11.89
CA LEU A 116 -4.06 -5.94 10.98
C LEU A 116 -3.51 -6.08 9.55
N PRO A 117 -4.26 -6.71 8.62
CA PRO A 117 -3.81 -6.87 7.26
C PRO A 117 -3.97 -5.58 6.45
N ILE A 118 -2.91 -5.22 5.75
CA ILE A 118 -2.86 -4.11 4.78
C ILE A 118 -2.69 -4.72 3.39
N TYR A 119 -3.62 -4.43 2.49
CA TYR A 119 -3.63 -4.91 1.11
C TYR A 119 -3.22 -3.78 0.16
N PHE A 120 -2.27 -4.08 -0.73
CA PHE A 120 -1.76 -3.18 -1.75
C PHE A 120 -2.16 -3.73 -3.12
N MET A 121 -2.88 -2.91 -3.89
CA MET A 121 -3.44 -3.27 -5.19
C MET A 121 -2.50 -2.81 -6.30
N ASP A 122 -2.10 -3.73 -7.17
CA ASP A 122 -1.18 -3.50 -8.28
C ASP A 122 -1.88 -3.74 -9.63
N THR A 123 -1.74 -2.78 -10.54
CA THR A 123 -2.24 -2.85 -11.92
C THR A 123 -1.12 -2.90 -12.95
N ASP A 124 0.15 -2.78 -12.54
CA ASP A 124 1.32 -2.88 -13.41
C ASP A 124 1.60 -4.35 -13.78
N LEU A 125 0.71 -4.90 -14.62
CA LEU A 125 0.65 -6.27 -15.09
C LEU A 125 0.68 -6.28 -16.62
N GLU A 126 1.37 -7.25 -17.22
CA GLU A 126 1.46 -7.41 -18.69
C GLU A 126 0.10 -7.55 -19.39
N SER A 127 -0.94 -7.97 -18.66
CA SER A 127 -2.30 -8.11 -19.18
C SER A 127 -3.06 -6.79 -19.31
N ASN A 128 -2.58 -5.73 -18.66
CA ASN A 128 -3.18 -4.40 -18.64
C ASN A 128 -2.46 -3.47 -19.63
N SER A 129 -3.07 -2.35 -20.01
CA SER A 129 -2.40 -1.35 -20.86
C SER A 129 -1.50 -0.42 -20.06
N ASP A 130 -0.63 0.34 -20.71
CA ASP A 130 0.20 1.36 -20.05
C ASP A 130 -0.63 2.49 -19.38
N GLU A 131 -1.92 2.59 -19.72
CA GLU A 131 -2.87 3.57 -19.14
C GLU A 131 -3.72 2.98 -18.01
N ASP A 132 -3.48 1.74 -17.60
CA ASP A 132 -4.11 1.06 -16.45
C ASP A 132 -3.24 1.11 -15.19
#